data_AF-A0A7K6GSR9-F1
#
_entry.id   AF-A0A7K6GSR9-F1
#
_cell.length_a   1.000
_cell.length_b   1.000
_cell.length_c   1.000
_cell.angle_alpha   90.00
_cell.angle_beta   90.00
_cell.angle_gamma   90.00
#
_symmetry.space_group_name_H-M   'P 1'
#
loop_
_entity.id
_entity.type
_entity.pdbx_description
1 polymer ?
#
loop_
_entity_poly.entity_id
_entity_poly.type
_entity_poly.pdbx_seq_one_letter_code
_entity_poly.pdbx_strand_id
1 'polypeptide(L)' 'AMAKAYDHLFKLLLIGDSGVGKTCLVIRFAEDNFSSTYISTIGIDFKIRTVDIDGKKIKLQVW' A
#
# COMPACT_ATOMS: atom_id res chain seq x y z
N ALA A 1 8.49 -6.30 -27.28
CA ALA A 1 7.58 -6.26 -26.13
C ALA A 1 8.34 -5.65 -24.95
N MET A 2 7.83 -4.60 -24.31
CA MET A 2 8.50 -3.99 -23.16
C MET A 2 8.58 -5.03 -22.03
N ALA A 3 9.78 -5.34 -21.56
CA ALA A 3 9.97 -6.27 -20.45
C ALA A 3 9.18 -5.75 -19.22
N LYS A 4 8.43 -6.65 -18.59
CA LYS A 4 7.62 -6.31 -17.41
C LYS A 4 8.56 -5.83 -16.30
N ALA A 5 8.32 -4.64 -15.75
CA ALA A 5 9.21 -4.02 -14.75
C ALA A 5 9.19 -4.71 -13.36
N TYR A 6 8.44 -5.81 -13.22
CA TYR A 6 8.24 -6.56 -11.99
C TYR A 6 7.93 -8.03 -12.31
N ASP A 7 8.32 -8.93 -11.42
CA ASP A 7 8.10 -10.38 -11.53
C ASP A 7 6.69 -10.77 -11.09
N HIS A 8 6.18 -10.13 -10.02
CA HIS A 8 4.88 -10.43 -9.42
C HIS A 8 4.07 -9.16 -9.13
N LEU A 9 2.73 -9.29 -9.21
CA LEU A 9 1.78 -8.26 -8.81
C LEU A 9 0.80 -8.86 -7.79
N PHE A 10 0.72 -8.26 -6.61
CA PHE A 10 -0.31 -8.60 -5.62
C PHE A 10 -1.21 -7.39 -5.35
N LYS A 11 -2.50 -7.68 -5.18
CA LYS A 11 -3.52 -6.71 -4.77
C LYS A 11 -3.94 -7.02 -3.34
N LEU A 12 -3.81 -6.03 -2.47
CA LEU A 12 -4.11 -6.12 -1.05
C LEU A 12 -5.27 -5.17 -0.76
N LEU A 13 -6.23 -5.63 0.05
CA LEU A 13 -7.36 -4.84 0.54
C LEU A 13 -7.32 -4.84 2.06
N LEU A 14 -7.25 -3.66 2.67
CA LEU A 14 -7.31 -3.50 4.11
C LEU A 14 -8.75 -3.21 4.54
N ILE A 15 -9.31 -4.13 5.31
CA ILE A 15 -10.64 -4.02 5.91
C ILE A 15 -10.55 -3.92 7.43
N GLY A 16 -11.59 -3.37 8.04
CA GLY A 16 -11.69 -3.21 9.49
C GLY A 16 -12.47 -1.97 9.89
N ASP A 17 -12.76 -1.83 11.17
CA ASP A 17 -13.59 -0.75 11.69
C ASP A 17 -13.01 0.65 11.45
N SER A 18 -13.85 1.66 11.55
CA SER A 18 -13.40 3.05 11.47
C SER A 18 -12.42 3.36 12.60
N GLY A 19 -11.38 4.15 12.33
CA GLY A 19 -10.40 4.56 13.35
C GLY A 19 -9.32 3.54 13.72
N VAL A 20 -9.37 2.29 13.25
CA VAL A 20 -8.36 1.25 13.60
C VAL A 20 -6.98 1.44 12.96
N GLY A 21 -6.77 2.52 12.20
CA GLY A 21 -5.45 2.88 11.67
C GLY A 21 -5.09 2.33 10.29
N LYS A 22 -6.06 1.80 9.51
CA LYS A 22 -5.81 1.28 8.15
C LYS A 22 -5.06 2.28 7.26
N THR A 23 -5.54 3.52 7.16
CA THR A 23 -4.87 4.58 6.40
C THR A 23 -3.49 4.92 6.95
N CYS A 24 -3.29 4.88 8.27
CA CYS A 24 -1.97 5.10 8.89
C CYS A 24 -0.97 4.03 8.45
N LEU A 25 -1.40 2.76 8.39
CA LEU A 25 -0.56 1.65 7.91
C LEU A 25 -0.20 1.82 6.43
N VAL A 26 -1.16 2.19 5.59
CA VAL A 26 -0.94 2.42 4.16
C VAL A 26 0.04 3.57 3.92
N ILE A 27 -0.11 4.69 4.63
CA ILE A 27 0.79 5.85 4.52
C ILE A 27 2.19 5.50 5.04
N ARG A 28 2.29 4.86 6.21
CA ARG A 28 3.59 4.39 6.73
C ARG A 28 4.27 3.45 5.74
N PHE A 29 3.51 2.54 5.15
CA PHE A 29 4.04 1.62 4.16
C PHE A 29 4.44 2.33 2.85
N ALA A 30 3.70 3.32 2.36
CA ALA A 30 4.00 3.93 1.07
C ALA A 30 5.04 5.06 1.15
N GLU A 31 5.04 5.82 2.24
CA GLU A 31 5.73 7.12 2.36
C GLU A 31 6.68 7.18 3.56
N ASP A 32 6.72 6.14 4.40
CA ASP A 32 7.46 6.12 5.66
C ASP A 32 7.14 7.32 6.58
N ASN A 33 5.88 7.76 6.53
CA ASN A 33 5.35 8.88 7.30
C ASN A 33 4.25 8.44 8.27
N PHE A 34 4.00 9.23 9.32
CA PHE A 34 2.89 9.04 10.25
C PHE A 34 2.34 10.38 10.71
N SER A 35 1.01 10.46 10.80
CA SER A 35 0.30 11.59 11.38
C SER A 35 -0.64 11.08 12.46
N SER A 36 -0.60 11.69 13.64
CA SER A 36 -1.54 11.43 14.73
C SER A 36 -2.88 12.13 14.52
N THR A 37 -3.00 13.00 13.52
CA THR A 37 -4.25 13.68 13.19
C THR A 37 -5.22 12.70 12.53
N TYR A 38 -6.36 12.46 13.17
CA TYR A 38 -7.41 11.66 12.58
C TYR A 38 -8.09 12.43 11.45
N ILE A 39 -7.92 11.93 10.23
CA ILE A 39 -8.67 12.36 9.06
C ILE A 39 -9.42 11.12 8.57
N SER A 40 -10.75 11.18 8.57
CA SER A 40 -11.56 10.08 8.04
C SER A 40 -11.20 9.85 6.57
N THR A 41 -10.98 8.59 6.19
CA THR A 41 -10.76 8.24 4.79
C THR A 41 -12.02 8.58 3.99
N ILE A 42 -11.89 9.40 2.96
CA ILE A 42 -12.98 9.69 2.02
C ILE A 42 -12.77 8.80 0.80
N GLY A 43 -13.61 7.78 0.64
CA GLY A 43 -13.49 6.81 -0.46
C GLY A 43 -12.42 5.75 -0.22
N ILE A 44 -11.71 5.36 -1.29
CA ILE A 44 -10.66 4.33 -1.29
C ILE A 44 -9.31 5.03 -1.46
N ASP A 45 -8.39 4.79 -0.53
CA ASP A 45 -7.00 5.24 -0.67
C ASP A 45 -6.21 4.16 -1.42
N PHE A 46 -5.43 4.56 -2.42
CA PHE A 46 -4.73 3.64 -3.29
C PHE A 46 -3.24 3.98 -3.34
N LYS A 47 -2.41 3.02 -2.91
CA LYS A 47 -0.95 3.15 -2.97
C LYS A 47 -0.31 1.99 -3.71
N ILE A 48 0.78 2.30 -4.40
CA ILE A 48 1.63 1.31 -5.08
C ILE A 48 3.03 1.39 -4.49
N ARG A 49 3.58 0.24 -4.11
CA ARG A 49 5.00 0.10 -3.75
C ARG A 49 5.59 -1.12 -4.42
N THR A 50 6.78 -0.97 -4.98
CA THR A 50 7.56 -2.12 -5.46
C THR A 50 8.61 -2.44 -4.42
N VAL A 51 8.70 -3.70 -4.01
CA VAL A 51 9.68 -4.21 -3.05
C VAL A 51 10.51 -5.31 -3.69
N ASP A 52 11.73 -5.52 -3.20
CA ASP A 52 12.58 -6.65 -3.57
C ASP A 52 12.50 -7.69 -2.45
N ILE A 53 12.05 -8.90 -2.78
CA ILE A 53 11.94 -10.03 -1.85
C ILE A 53 12.49 -11.25 -2.57
N ASP A 54 13.49 -11.89 -1.98
CA ASP A 54 14.17 -13.08 -2.52
C ASP A 54 14.67 -12.89 -3.97
N GLY A 55 15.15 -11.68 -4.29
CA GLY A 55 15.67 -11.34 -5.62
C GLY A 55 14.60 -11.12 -6.68
N LYS A 56 13.33 -11.05 -6.28
CA LYS A 56 12.19 -10.77 -7.16
C LYS A 56 11.60 -9.40 -6.88
N LYS A 57 11.34 -8.64 -7.93
CA LYS A 57 10.62 -7.37 -7.88
C LYS A 57 9.12 -7.62 -7.78
N ILE A 58 8.57 -7.35 -6.61
CA ILE A 58 7.16 -7.53 -6.30
C ILE A 58 6.47 -6.18 -6.28
N LYS A 59 5.47 -5.99 -7.15
CA LYS A 59 4.61 -4.81 -7.15
C LYS A 59 3.40 -5.06 -6.26
N LEU A 60 3.22 -4.23 -5.24
CA LEU A 60 2.09 -4.28 -4.33
C LEU A 60 1.14 -3.12 -4.65
N GLN A 61 -0.14 -3.44 -4.82
CA GLN A 61 -1.25 -2.50 -4.93
C GLN A 61 -2.09 -2.62 -3.66
N VAL A 62 -2.15 -1.56 -2.86
CA VAL A 62 -2.82 -1.55 -1.57
C VAL A 62 -4.02 -0.63 -1.63
N TRP A 63 -5.17 -1.18 -1.23
CA TRP A 63 -6.51 -0.58 -1.22
C TRP A 63 -7.06 -0.57 0.21
#